data_AF-A0A1N7FN61-F1
#
_entry.id   AF-A0A1N7FN61-F1
#
_cell.length_a   1.000
_cell.length_b   1.000
_cell.length_c   1.000
_cell.angle_alpha   90.00
_cell.angle_beta   90.00
_cell.angle_gamma   90.00
#
_symmetry.space_group_name_H-M   'P 1'
#
loop_
_entity.id
_entity.type
_entity.pdbx_description
1 polymer ?
#
loop_
_entity_poly.entity_id
_entity_poly.type
_entity_poly.pdbx_seq_one_letter_code
_entity_poly.pdbx_strand_id
1 'polypeptide(L)'
;MAAGPSGAFWSRWYERFTRFHLRLAAACFLAGAVFVIAVSQHSGSPSSQTACPGRPDDLVIGTGAEIGAGGVRHDVIKAWNDEQRELKKKPLKATLVEISESSDEQRSELAAAAQSKRCAYDVLLLDVAYITEFARNHYLEKFELDPGKLGGLPERYFLRKSLETGRVDGEQFAVPFAADAPLLYRRTDAPAPPPQDTKKFLELAREHGYAAQFDDYEGGTVNLLEAIFSAGSQKAEDRKTQADDLVFDDRGDVVLDQDDNGEKVMDALRAWREALFAGNRDDTRPPPGESALREESSLQAFRTGLVGYMRNWPFAFNRLAADPLMRDDDGSLKFQVLSFPGTGVLGGVDLAIAKDSPHKEEARELIYYLISQDVQERLFACAGYPPVVAALYERYERSGTARTCGDLAADGADGAGRPAERDTEITGDQLVRFAGEVHEAVDHARPRPKSAYYATFSQVFRSCLLPVATTASGAAPDFHYFSDALRDALNGRRRSDDACHPPAQAALKSDIRG
;
A
#
# COMPACT_ATOMS: atom_id res chain seq x y z
N MET A 1 -30.39 14.05 66.94
CA MET A 1 -29.17 14.72 66.44
C MET A 1 -29.59 15.49 65.20
N ALA A 2 -29.67 16.81 65.33
CA ALA A 2 -30.19 17.72 64.31
C ALA A 2 -29.10 18.02 63.27
N ALA A 3 -29.43 17.88 61.99
CA ALA A 3 -28.57 18.30 60.89
C ALA A 3 -28.49 19.83 60.85
N GLY A 4 -27.26 20.35 60.84
CA GLY A 4 -26.98 21.78 60.93
C GLY A 4 -27.34 22.59 59.66
N PRO A 5 -27.28 23.93 59.74
CA PRO A 5 -27.83 24.86 58.74
C PRO A 5 -27.15 24.83 57.36
N SER A 6 -26.04 24.10 57.23
CA SER A 6 -25.26 23.98 55.98
C SER A 6 -25.83 22.93 55.02
N GLY A 7 -26.56 21.90 55.47
CA GLY A 7 -27.10 20.85 54.60
C GLY A 7 -28.31 21.28 53.76
N ALA A 8 -29.09 22.26 54.23
CA ALA A 8 -30.25 22.78 53.53
C ALA A 8 -29.89 23.71 52.35
N PHE A 9 -28.71 24.31 52.38
CA PHE A 9 -28.23 25.18 51.30
C PHE A 9 -27.76 24.38 50.08
N TRP A 10 -26.95 23.33 50.32
CA TRP A 10 -26.42 22.49 49.25
C TRP A 10 -27.48 21.64 48.55
N SER A 11 -28.49 21.14 49.28
CA SER A 11 -29.62 20.42 48.69
C SER A 11 -30.51 21.31 47.82
N ARG A 12 -30.81 22.54 48.26
CA ARG A 12 -31.57 23.52 47.46
C ARG A 12 -30.80 24.04 46.25
N TRP A 13 -29.48 24.15 46.35
CA TRP A 13 -28.62 24.53 45.23
C TRP A 13 -28.56 23.41 44.18
N TYR A 14 -28.37 22.16 44.60
CA TYR A 14 -28.34 20.99 43.71
C TYR A 14 -29.69 20.77 43.00
N GLU A 15 -30.83 20.92 43.69
CA GLU A 15 -32.16 20.86 43.05
C GLU A 15 -32.41 21.99 42.05
N ARG A 16 -31.94 23.21 42.32
CA ARG A 16 -32.08 24.33 41.38
C ARG A 16 -31.18 24.16 40.16
N PHE A 17 -29.95 23.68 40.36
CA PHE A 17 -29.00 23.42 39.29
C PHE A 17 -29.48 22.30 38.36
N THR A 18 -29.94 21.18 38.93
CA THR A 18 -30.50 20.06 38.15
C THR A 18 -31.79 20.44 37.41
N ARG A 19 -32.72 21.19 38.03
CA ARG A 19 -33.94 21.67 37.35
C ARG A 19 -33.64 22.70 36.24
N PHE A 20 -32.60 23.51 36.37
CA PHE A 20 -32.18 24.45 35.33
C PHE A 20 -31.60 23.70 34.12
N HIS A 21 -30.72 22.73 34.34
CA HIS A 21 -30.12 21.94 33.26
C HIS A 21 -31.11 20.95 32.60
N LEU A 22 -32.06 20.39 33.33
CA LEU A 22 -33.14 19.57 32.75
C LEU A 22 -34.11 20.39 31.89
N ARG A 23 -34.41 21.65 32.27
CA ARG A 23 -35.22 22.55 31.44
C ARG A 23 -34.49 23.03 30.19
N LEU A 24 -33.18 23.25 30.28
CA LEU A 24 -32.34 23.59 29.13
C LEU A 24 -32.22 22.41 28.16
N ALA A 25 -32.05 21.18 28.66
CA ALA A 25 -32.02 19.97 27.85
C ALA A 25 -33.37 19.69 27.15
N ALA A 26 -34.50 19.90 27.85
CA ALA A 26 -35.83 19.75 27.26
C ALA A 26 -36.13 20.83 26.19
N ALA A 27 -35.65 22.06 26.38
CA ALA A 27 -35.79 23.14 25.40
C ALA A 27 -34.95 22.88 24.14
N CYS A 28 -33.73 22.36 24.27
CA CYS A 28 -32.90 21.96 23.13
C CYS A 28 -33.48 20.75 22.36
N PHE A 29 -34.11 19.80 23.06
CA PHE A 29 -34.76 18.65 22.42
C PHE A 29 -36.02 19.05 21.65
N LEU A 30 -36.82 19.99 22.18
CA LEU A 30 -38.00 20.52 21.49
C LEU A 30 -37.62 21.40 20.29
N ALA A 31 -36.55 22.20 20.37
CA ALA A 31 -36.05 22.97 19.24
C ALA A 31 -35.48 22.06 18.13
N GLY A 32 -34.78 20.98 18.50
CA GLY A 32 -34.30 19.96 17.56
C GLY A 32 -35.43 19.17 16.89
N ALA A 33 -36.48 18.79 17.63
CA ALA A 33 -37.62 18.08 17.08
C ALA A 33 -38.47 18.95 16.12
N VAL A 34 -38.61 20.25 16.39
CA VAL A 34 -39.32 21.17 15.48
C VAL A 34 -38.50 21.44 14.22
N PHE A 35 -37.16 21.45 14.29
CA PHE A 35 -36.30 21.56 13.10
C PHE A 35 -36.38 20.30 12.21
N VAL A 36 -36.46 19.11 12.81
CA VAL A 36 -36.63 17.84 12.07
C VAL A 36 -38.02 17.73 11.41
N ILE A 37 -39.08 18.26 12.04
CA ILE A 37 -40.44 18.25 11.48
C ILE A 37 -40.63 19.33 10.40
N ALA A 38 -39.98 20.49 10.51
CA ALA A 38 -40.05 21.53 9.47
C ALA A 38 -39.29 21.16 8.18
N VAL A 39 -38.23 20.33 8.27
CA VAL A 39 -37.50 19.81 7.11
C VAL A 39 -38.25 18.67 6.41
N SER A 40 -39.23 18.03 7.06
CA SER A 40 -39.96 16.89 6.51
C SER A 40 -41.32 17.22 5.86
N GLN A 41 -41.65 18.50 5.66
CA GLN A 41 -42.89 18.92 4.96
C GLN A 41 -42.69 19.75 3.67
N HIS A 42 -41.47 19.86 3.12
CA HIS A 42 -41.33 20.22 1.70
C HIS A 42 -41.50 18.97 0.85
N SER A 43 -42.77 18.63 0.58
CA SER A 43 -43.18 17.70 -0.47
C SER A 43 -42.80 18.25 -1.83
N GLY A 44 -41.52 18.11 -2.19
CA GLY A 44 -41.08 18.16 -3.57
C GLY A 44 -41.43 16.83 -4.25
N SER A 45 -42.08 16.92 -5.40
CA SER A 45 -42.33 15.80 -6.32
C SER A 45 -41.11 14.89 -6.46
N PRO A 46 -41.28 13.58 -6.74
CA PRO A 46 -40.15 12.69 -6.99
C PRO A 46 -39.47 13.16 -8.27
N SER A 47 -38.47 14.03 -8.15
CA SER A 47 -37.56 14.32 -9.23
C SER A 47 -36.86 13.00 -9.55
N SER A 48 -36.97 12.57 -10.80
CA SER A 48 -36.12 11.54 -11.38
C SER A 48 -34.74 11.60 -10.76
N GLN A 49 -34.26 10.51 -10.15
CA GLN A 49 -32.88 10.38 -9.73
C GLN A 49 -32.00 10.69 -10.95
N THR A 50 -31.45 11.90 -11.03
CA THR A 50 -30.33 12.19 -11.92
C THR A 50 -29.21 11.28 -11.44
N ALA A 51 -28.87 10.27 -12.25
CA ALA A 51 -28.00 9.15 -11.86
C ALA A 51 -26.63 9.61 -11.31
N CYS A 52 -26.18 10.81 -11.64
CA CYS A 52 -24.99 11.45 -11.10
C CYS A 52 -25.27 12.95 -10.89
N PRO A 53 -25.32 13.48 -9.67
CA PRO A 53 -25.48 14.91 -9.48
C PRO A 53 -24.18 15.69 -9.81
N GLY A 54 -24.28 16.68 -10.69
CA GLY A 54 -23.58 17.97 -10.50
C GLY A 54 -22.10 18.11 -10.88
N ARG A 55 -21.49 17.20 -11.66
CA ARG A 55 -20.09 17.34 -12.11
C ARG A 55 -19.91 17.35 -13.64
N PRO A 56 -20.62 18.21 -14.41
CA PRO A 56 -20.52 18.21 -15.87
C PRO A 56 -19.14 18.68 -16.37
N ASP A 57 -18.40 19.45 -15.57
CA ASP A 57 -17.14 20.09 -15.96
C ASP A 57 -15.90 19.50 -15.25
N ASP A 58 -16.07 18.47 -14.40
CA ASP A 58 -14.99 17.90 -13.58
C ASP A 58 -14.76 16.42 -13.89
N LEU A 59 -13.47 16.05 -13.96
CA LEU A 59 -12.98 14.68 -14.01
C LEU A 59 -12.29 14.36 -12.67
N VAL A 60 -12.87 13.50 -11.84
CA VAL A 60 -12.39 13.29 -10.47
C VAL A 60 -11.67 11.96 -10.33
N ILE A 61 -10.47 11.99 -9.76
CA ILE A 61 -9.62 10.83 -9.56
C ILE A 61 -9.56 10.52 -8.07
N GLY A 62 -10.06 9.36 -7.65
CA GLY A 62 -9.92 8.85 -6.28
C GLY A 62 -8.60 8.13 -6.12
N THR A 63 -7.77 8.55 -5.16
CA THR A 63 -6.42 8.01 -4.94
C THR A 63 -6.09 8.00 -3.46
N GLY A 64 -5.25 7.05 -3.02
CA GLY A 64 -4.53 7.19 -1.75
C GLY A 64 -3.67 8.45 -1.69
N ALA A 65 -3.39 8.93 -0.49
CA ALA A 65 -2.52 10.08 -0.25
C ALA A 65 -1.14 9.93 -0.91
N GLU A 66 -0.55 11.06 -1.32
CA GLU A 66 0.81 11.14 -1.85
C GLU A 66 1.87 10.80 -0.80
N ILE A 67 2.50 9.64 -0.97
CA ILE A 67 3.61 9.16 -0.14
C ILE A 67 4.99 9.42 -0.77
N GLY A 68 5.02 9.73 -2.07
CA GLY A 68 6.24 10.07 -2.80
C GLY A 68 6.79 11.44 -2.43
N ALA A 69 7.98 11.75 -2.93
CA ALA A 69 8.57 13.07 -2.74
C ALA A 69 7.86 14.13 -3.61
N GLY A 70 7.57 15.31 -3.04
CA GLY A 70 7.36 16.53 -3.81
C GLY A 70 6.00 16.73 -4.49
N GLY A 71 4.98 15.91 -4.25
CA GLY A 71 3.63 16.19 -4.78
C GLY A 71 3.46 15.95 -6.27
N VAL A 72 4.29 15.10 -6.88
CA VAL A 72 4.43 15.00 -8.34
C VAL A 72 3.15 14.55 -9.05
N ARG A 73 2.27 13.74 -8.42
CA ARG A 73 0.99 13.38 -9.05
C ARG A 73 0.09 14.59 -9.25
N HIS A 74 0.06 15.55 -8.31
CA HIS A 74 -0.66 16.81 -8.48
C HIS A 74 -0.08 17.64 -9.63
N ASP A 75 1.24 17.69 -9.75
CA ASP A 75 1.91 18.40 -10.84
C ASP A 75 1.58 17.82 -12.22
N VAL A 76 1.56 16.49 -12.34
CA VAL A 76 1.19 15.79 -13.59
C VAL A 76 -0.26 16.09 -13.96
N ILE A 77 -1.17 16.07 -12.99
CA ILE A 77 -2.58 16.42 -13.22
C ILE A 77 -2.75 17.89 -13.60
N LYS A 78 -1.95 18.78 -13.00
CA LYS A 78 -1.90 20.19 -13.41
C LYS A 78 -1.43 20.32 -14.86
N ALA A 79 -0.35 19.63 -15.25
CA ALA A 79 0.16 19.66 -16.62
C ALA A 79 -0.87 19.18 -17.65
N TRP A 80 -1.60 18.10 -17.34
CA TRP A 80 -2.72 17.65 -18.18
C TRP A 80 -3.80 18.73 -18.31
N ASN A 81 -4.23 19.32 -17.19
CA ASN A 81 -5.24 20.37 -17.20
C ASN A 81 -4.80 21.59 -18.02
N ASP A 82 -3.52 21.93 -17.99
CA ASP A 82 -2.95 23.04 -18.76
C ASP A 82 -2.99 22.73 -20.26
N GLU A 83 -2.56 21.54 -20.67
CA GLU A 83 -2.64 21.06 -22.05
C GLU A 83 -4.08 21.03 -22.56
N GLN A 84 -5.03 20.53 -21.77
CA GLN A 84 -6.43 20.47 -22.19
C GLN A 84 -7.04 21.87 -22.41
N ARG A 85 -6.60 22.90 -21.68
CA ARG A 85 -7.05 24.30 -21.90
C ARG A 85 -6.53 24.89 -23.20
N GLU A 86 -5.36 24.47 -23.65
CA GLU A 86 -4.82 24.88 -24.95
C GLU A 86 -5.52 24.14 -26.11
N LEU A 87 -5.80 22.84 -25.93
CA LEU A 87 -6.39 22.00 -26.98
C LEU A 87 -7.90 22.17 -27.15
N LYS A 88 -8.64 22.41 -26.07
CA LYS A 88 -10.12 22.38 -26.06
C LYS A 88 -10.68 23.73 -25.59
N LYS A 89 -11.76 24.19 -26.23
CA LYS A 89 -12.47 25.43 -25.85
C LYS A 89 -13.14 25.35 -24.46
N LYS A 90 -13.51 24.15 -24.03
CA LYS A 90 -14.16 23.85 -22.75
C LYS A 90 -13.69 22.48 -22.25
N PRO A 91 -12.48 22.37 -21.68
CA PRO A 91 -11.99 21.09 -21.16
C PRO A 91 -12.65 20.77 -19.82
N LEU A 92 -12.74 19.47 -19.50
CA LEU A 92 -12.99 19.03 -18.12
C LEU A 92 -11.75 19.30 -17.26
N LYS A 93 -11.95 19.64 -15.99
CA LYS A 93 -10.88 19.81 -15.02
C LYS A 93 -10.63 18.51 -14.25
N ALA A 94 -9.44 17.93 -14.41
CA ALA A 94 -8.99 16.80 -13.61
C ALA A 94 -8.63 17.24 -12.18
N THR A 95 -9.13 16.52 -11.17
CA THR A 95 -8.86 16.79 -9.75
C THR A 95 -8.59 15.49 -8.99
N LEU A 96 -7.50 15.45 -8.22
CA LEU A 96 -7.22 14.36 -7.29
C LEU A 96 -7.99 14.56 -5.99
N VAL A 97 -8.63 13.50 -5.52
CA VAL A 97 -9.21 13.40 -4.19
C VAL A 97 -8.41 12.35 -3.44
N GLU A 98 -7.56 12.83 -2.55
CA GLU A 98 -6.72 12.00 -1.71
C GLU A 98 -7.49 11.54 -0.47
N ILE A 99 -7.44 10.24 -0.22
CA ILE A 99 -7.96 9.59 0.98
C ILE A 99 -6.79 9.06 1.83
N SER A 100 -7.07 8.20 2.81
CA SER A 100 -6.05 7.66 3.73
C SER A 100 -4.76 7.15 3.05
N GLU A 101 -3.64 7.17 3.77
CA GLU A 101 -2.38 6.53 3.36
C GLU A 101 -2.41 4.99 3.48
N SER A 102 -3.33 4.43 4.29
CA SER A 102 -3.47 2.98 4.48
C SER A 102 -4.21 2.33 3.30
N SER A 103 -3.60 1.33 2.65
CA SER A 103 -4.25 0.58 1.56
C SER A 103 -5.61 -0.02 1.94
N ASP A 104 -5.79 -0.44 3.21
CA ASP A 104 -7.05 -1.04 3.69
C ASP A 104 -8.17 0.00 3.82
N GLU A 105 -7.82 1.20 4.27
CA GLU A 105 -8.74 2.33 4.40
C GLU A 105 -9.09 2.89 3.02
N GLN A 106 -8.09 3.02 2.14
CA GLN A 106 -8.27 3.41 0.74
C GLN A 106 -9.30 2.51 0.04
N ARG A 107 -9.09 1.19 0.13
CA ARG A 107 -10.01 0.19 -0.44
C ARG A 107 -11.42 0.39 0.09
N SER A 108 -11.57 0.52 1.41
CA SER A 108 -12.87 0.58 2.06
C SER A 108 -13.65 1.84 1.67
N GLU A 109 -12.98 2.99 1.60
CA GLU A 109 -13.59 4.25 1.16
C GLU A 109 -13.98 4.23 -0.33
N LEU A 110 -13.08 3.77 -1.21
CA LEU A 110 -13.36 3.68 -2.65
C LEU A 110 -14.47 2.66 -2.96
N ALA A 111 -14.51 1.53 -2.26
CA ALA A 111 -15.58 0.54 -2.39
C ALA A 111 -16.92 1.10 -1.91
N ALA A 112 -16.95 1.80 -0.77
CA ALA A 112 -18.17 2.45 -0.27
C ALA A 112 -18.68 3.54 -1.25
N ALA A 113 -17.76 4.32 -1.84
CA ALA A 113 -18.09 5.31 -2.85
C ALA A 113 -18.69 4.66 -4.11
N ALA A 114 -18.10 3.57 -4.60
CA ALA A 114 -18.62 2.81 -5.74
C ALA A 114 -20.00 2.21 -5.45
N GLN A 115 -20.20 1.59 -4.28
CA GLN A 115 -21.49 1.03 -3.85
C GLN A 115 -22.61 2.06 -3.78
N SER A 116 -22.28 3.31 -3.44
CA SER A 116 -23.26 4.39 -3.34
C SER A 116 -23.90 4.75 -4.69
N LYS A 117 -23.24 4.40 -5.81
CA LYS A 117 -23.65 4.75 -7.19
C LYS A 117 -23.91 6.25 -7.40
N ARG A 118 -23.19 7.09 -6.65
CA ARG A 118 -23.30 8.56 -6.74
C ARG A 118 -22.27 9.18 -7.69
N CYS A 119 -21.56 8.34 -8.45
CA CYS A 119 -20.55 8.77 -9.41
C CYS A 119 -19.52 9.70 -8.74
N ALA A 120 -18.99 9.29 -7.59
CA ALA A 120 -18.04 10.08 -6.81
C ALA A 120 -16.71 10.28 -7.55
N TYR A 121 -16.31 9.28 -8.33
CA TYR A 121 -15.04 9.23 -9.05
C TYR A 121 -15.26 8.82 -10.51
N ASP A 122 -14.39 9.30 -11.38
CA ASP A 122 -14.29 8.93 -12.80
C ASP A 122 -13.14 7.96 -13.03
N VAL A 123 -12.00 8.21 -12.39
CA VAL A 123 -10.83 7.32 -12.37
C VAL A 123 -10.54 6.92 -10.92
N LEU A 124 -10.16 5.68 -10.71
CA LEU A 124 -9.70 5.13 -9.44
C LEU A 124 -8.23 4.75 -9.60
N LEU A 125 -7.35 5.25 -8.74
CA LEU A 125 -6.01 4.71 -8.57
C LEU A 125 -6.05 3.68 -7.45
N LEU A 126 -5.92 2.40 -7.81
CA LEU A 126 -6.17 1.26 -6.92
C LEU A 126 -4.90 0.43 -6.73
N ASP A 127 -4.66 0.01 -5.50
CA ASP A 127 -3.67 -1.04 -5.21
C ASP A 127 -4.03 -2.31 -6.00
N VAL A 128 -3.01 -2.91 -6.63
CA VAL A 128 -3.13 -4.14 -7.44
C VAL A 128 -3.81 -5.28 -6.68
N ALA A 129 -3.71 -5.30 -5.34
CA ALA A 129 -4.33 -6.29 -4.48
C ALA A 129 -5.88 -6.29 -4.57
N TYR A 130 -6.48 -5.16 -4.95
CA TYR A 130 -7.94 -4.97 -4.90
C TYR A 130 -8.62 -4.89 -6.27
N ILE A 131 -7.86 -4.97 -7.38
CA ILE A 131 -8.43 -4.92 -8.74
C ILE A 131 -9.44 -6.04 -8.97
N THR A 132 -9.14 -7.26 -8.50
CA THR A 132 -10.05 -8.42 -8.67
C THR A 132 -11.37 -8.22 -7.93
N GLU A 133 -11.33 -7.66 -6.71
CA GLU A 133 -12.52 -7.30 -5.94
C GLU A 133 -13.37 -6.27 -6.68
N PHE A 134 -12.75 -5.18 -7.12
CA PHE A 134 -13.48 -4.08 -7.75
C PHE A 134 -14.08 -4.50 -9.10
N ALA A 135 -13.35 -5.27 -9.91
CA ALA A 135 -13.84 -5.79 -11.18
C ALA A 135 -15.02 -6.75 -10.99
N ARG A 136 -14.90 -7.75 -10.09
CA ARG A 136 -15.95 -8.76 -9.86
C ARG A 136 -17.18 -8.20 -9.14
N ASN A 137 -17.05 -7.11 -8.39
CA ASN A 137 -18.20 -6.37 -7.85
C ASN A 137 -18.79 -5.35 -8.83
N HIS A 138 -18.32 -5.32 -10.08
CA HIS A 138 -18.77 -4.40 -11.13
C HIS A 138 -18.60 -2.92 -10.79
N TYR A 139 -17.55 -2.56 -10.03
CA TYR A 139 -17.20 -1.17 -9.76
C TYR A 139 -16.35 -0.55 -10.88
N LEU A 140 -15.75 -1.37 -11.75
CA LEU A 140 -14.86 -0.93 -12.82
C LEU A 140 -15.51 -1.11 -14.20
N GLU A 141 -15.22 -0.17 -15.09
CA GLU A 141 -15.45 -0.31 -16.53
C GLU A 141 -14.33 -1.15 -17.17
N LYS A 142 -14.64 -1.88 -18.24
CA LYS A 142 -13.59 -2.58 -19.00
C LYS A 142 -12.71 -1.57 -19.71
N PHE A 143 -11.41 -1.83 -19.75
CA PHE A 143 -10.45 -0.94 -20.40
C PHE A 143 -9.83 -1.61 -21.61
N GLU A 144 -10.19 -1.16 -22.81
CA GLU A 144 -9.56 -1.61 -24.04
C GLU A 144 -8.25 -0.84 -24.28
N LEU A 145 -7.13 -1.56 -24.23
CA LEU A 145 -5.81 -1.02 -24.55
C LEU A 145 -5.68 -0.85 -26.06
N ASP A 146 -5.38 0.37 -26.50
CA ASP A 146 -5.25 0.77 -27.91
C ASP A 146 -3.76 0.75 -28.31
N PRO A 147 -3.33 -0.22 -29.13
CA PRO A 147 -1.95 -0.29 -29.60
C PRO A 147 -1.48 0.97 -30.33
N GLY A 148 -2.39 1.70 -30.98
CA GLY A 148 -2.08 2.96 -31.67
C GLY A 148 -1.68 4.07 -30.70
N LYS A 149 -2.31 4.12 -29.52
CA LYS A 149 -1.96 5.08 -28.44
C LYS A 149 -0.67 4.69 -27.71
N LEU A 150 -0.34 3.41 -27.68
CA LEU A 150 0.87 2.88 -27.04
C LEU A 150 2.08 2.81 -28.01
N GLY A 151 1.87 3.06 -29.30
CA GLY A 151 2.91 2.93 -30.32
C GLY A 151 3.32 1.48 -30.63
N GLY A 152 2.48 0.50 -30.26
CA GLY A 152 2.78 -0.92 -30.42
C GLY A 152 1.91 -1.82 -29.54
N LEU A 153 2.25 -3.11 -29.51
CA LEU A 153 1.55 -4.09 -28.67
C LEU A 153 1.69 -3.73 -27.17
N PRO A 154 0.58 -3.76 -26.38
CA PRO A 154 0.64 -3.46 -24.95
C PRO A 154 1.68 -4.27 -24.17
N GLU A 155 1.87 -5.54 -24.53
CA GLU A 155 2.83 -6.46 -23.91
C GLU A 155 4.29 -6.08 -24.16
N ARG A 156 4.55 -5.18 -25.12
CA ARG A 156 5.87 -4.59 -25.37
C ARG A 156 6.01 -3.20 -24.74
N TYR A 157 4.90 -2.52 -24.46
CA TYR A 157 4.90 -1.20 -23.86
C TYR A 157 5.13 -1.29 -22.35
N PHE A 158 4.39 -2.17 -21.69
CA PHE A 158 4.42 -2.31 -20.23
C PHE A 158 5.38 -3.40 -19.76
N LEU A 159 5.85 -3.27 -18.52
CA LEU A 159 6.37 -4.41 -17.77
C LEU A 159 5.30 -5.49 -17.70
N ARG A 160 5.63 -6.70 -18.18
CA ARG A 160 4.66 -7.78 -18.37
C ARG A 160 3.89 -8.13 -17.10
N LYS A 161 4.57 -8.21 -15.95
CA LYS A 161 3.92 -8.52 -14.66
C LYS A 161 2.96 -7.41 -14.21
N SER A 162 3.32 -6.15 -14.42
CA SER A 162 2.46 -5.00 -14.12
C SER A 162 1.25 -4.94 -15.05
N LEU A 163 1.36 -5.31 -16.32
CA LEU A 163 0.19 -5.37 -17.20
C LEU A 163 -0.86 -6.39 -16.71
N GLU A 164 -0.40 -7.53 -16.19
CA GLU A 164 -1.24 -8.63 -15.72
C GLU A 164 -1.97 -8.34 -14.39
N THR A 165 -1.61 -7.29 -13.64
CA THR A 165 -2.32 -6.91 -12.40
C THR A 165 -3.71 -6.35 -12.70
N GLY A 166 -3.83 -5.62 -13.81
CA GLY A 166 -5.10 -5.06 -14.29
C GLY A 166 -6.05 -6.07 -14.95
N ARG A 167 -5.64 -7.34 -15.10
CA ARG A 167 -6.39 -8.38 -15.81
C ARG A 167 -7.12 -9.33 -14.87
N VAL A 168 -8.43 -9.45 -15.07
CA VAL A 168 -9.36 -10.27 -14.30
C VAL A 168 -10.22 -11.10 -15.25
N ASP A 169 -10.28 -12.41 -15.03
CA ASP A 169 -11.11 -13.36 -15.81
C ASP A 169 -10.90 -13.27 -17.34
N GLY A 170 -9.66 -12.97 -17.75
CA GLY A 170 -9.25 -12.86 -19.15
C GLY A 170 -9.42 -11.47 -19.76
N GLU A 171 -10.04 -10.52 -19.05
CA GLU A 171 -10.34 -9.17 -19.52
C GLU A 171 -9.54 -8.11 -18.76
N GLN A 172 -9.27 -6.96 -19.41
CA GLN A 172 -8.55 -5.85 -18.79
C GLN A 172 -9.53 -4.86 -18.15
N PHE A 173 -9.32 -4.53 -16.88
CA PHE A 173 -10.15 -3.58 -16.13
C PHE A 173 -9.38 -2.36 -15.61
N ALA A 174 -8.06 -2.48 -15.48
CA ALA A 174 -7.20 -1.39 -15.02
C ALA A 174 -5.91 -1.34 -15.83
N VAL A 175 -5.21 -0.21 -15.84
CA VAL A 175 -3.96 0.00 -16.57
C VAL A 175 -2.87 0.31 -15.56
N PRO A 176 -1.71 -0.38 -15.59
CA PRO A 176 -0.65 -0.15 -14.62
C PRO A 176 -0.15 1.31 -14.68
N PHE A 177 0.11 1.90 -13.51
CA PHE A 177 0.54 3.30 -13.40
C PHE A 177 1.87 3.48 -12.69
N ALA A 178 2.09 2.75 -11.59
CA ALA A 178 3.38 2.70 -10.92
C ALA A 178 3.66 1.25 -10.51
N ALA A 179 4.81 0.72 -10.94
CA ALA A 179 5.24 -0.61 -10.53
C ALA A 179 5.76 -0.57 -9.08
N ASP A 180 5.63 -1.67 -8.34
CA ASP A 180 6.15 -1.75 -6.99
C ASP A 180 6.56 -3.18 -6.63
N ALA A 181 7.64 -3.28 -5.88
CA ALA A 181 8.22 -4.50 -5.34
C ALA A 181 9.10 -4.13 -4.14
N PRO A 182 9.29 -5.03 -3.16
CA PRO A 182 10.18 -4.73 -2.04
C PRO A 182 11.61 -4.47 -2.53
N LEU A 183 12.25 -3.52 -1.88
CA LEU A 183 13.69 -3.28 -1.99
C LEU A 183 14.35 -3.41 -0.63
N LEU A 184 15.66 -3.65 -0.64
CA LEU A 184 16.50 -3.61 0.53
C LEU A 184 17.33 -2.33 0.54
N TYR A 185 17.07 -1.48 1.52
CA TYR A 185 17.90 -0.31 1.83
C TYR A 185 18.95 -0.71 2.86
N ARG A 186 20.22 -0.43 2.57
CA ARG A 186 21.38 -0.72 3.42
C ARG A 186 22.12 0.57 3.71
N ARG A 187 22.39 0.89 4.97
CA ARG A 187 23.29 2.01 5.30
C ARG A 187 24.72 1.73 4.86
N THR A 188 25.45 2.75 4.42
CA THR A 188 26.84 2.59 3.96
C THR A 188 27.79 2.21 5.09
N ASP A 189 27.45 2.56 6.33
CA ASP A 189 28.16 2.20 7.57
C ASP A 189 27.84 0.78 8.09
N ALA A 190 26.90 0.06 7.48
CA ALA A 190 26.69 -1.37 7.72
C ALA A 190 27.80 -2.22 7.04
N PRO A 191 28.03 -3.49 7.40
CA PRO A 191 29.08 -4.30 6.79
C PRO A 191 28.91 -4.52 5.28
N ALA A 192 30.04 -4.74 4.60
CA ALA A 192 30.14 -5.17 3.21
C ALA A 192 30.77 -6.58 3.11
N PRO A 193 30.47 -7.38 2.07
CA PRO A 193 29.58 -7.09 0.94
C PRO A 193 28.07 -7.17 1.30
N PRO A 194 27.17 -6.55 0.50
CA PRO A 194 25.73 -6.67 0.71
C PRO A 194 25.22 -8.13 0.65
N PRO A 195 24.10 -8.45 1.33
CA PRO A 195 23.55 -9.81 1.31
C PRO A 195 23.15 -10.22 -0.10
N GLN A 196 23.54 -11.44 -0.48
CA GLN A 196 23.24 -12.01 -1.81
C GLN A 196 21.97 -12.86 -1.82
N ASP A 197 21.50 -13.25 -0.65
CA ASP A 197 20.33 -14.11 -0.44
C ASP A 197 19.67 -13.81 0.93
N THR A 198 18.46 -14.35 1.14
CA THR A 198 17.69 -14.17 2.38
C THR A 198 18.44 -14.69 3.61
N LYS A 199 19.14 -15.82 3.50
CA LYS A 199 19.88 -16.39 4.64
C LYS A 199 20.94 -15.40 5.11
N LYS A 200 21.73 -14.85 4.19
CA LYS A 200 22.78 -13.89 4.50
C LYS A 200 22.19 -12.57 5.00
N PHE A 201 21.06 -12.14 4.45
CA PHE A 201 20.34 -10.98 4.95
C PHE A 201 19.93 -11.17 6.41
N LEU A 202 19.29 -12.30 6.77
CA LEU A 202 18.85 -12.56 8.15
C LEU A 202 20.03 -12.65 9.13
N GLU A 203 21.18 -13.20 8.72
CA GLU A 203 22.42 -13.15 9.52
C GLU A 203 22.84 -11.71 9.82
N LEU A 204 22.97 -10.87 8.78
CA LEU A 204 23.40 -9.46 8.93
C LEU A 204 22.36 -8.63 9.68
N ALA A 205 21.08 -8.91 9.48
CA ALA A 205 19.98 -8.24 10.15
C ALA A 205 19.95 -8.53 11.66
N ARG A 206 20.34 -9.74 12.10
CA ARG A 206 20.52 -10.04 13.54
C ARG A 206 21.60 -9.17 14.18
N GLU A 207 22.68 -8.90 13.45
CA GLU A 207 23.82 -8.11 13.95
C GLU A 207 23.56 -6.60 13.89
N HIS A 208 22.98 -6.12 12.79
CA HIS A 208 22.86 -4.68 12.50
C HIS A 208 21.44 -4.14 12.61
N GLY A 209 20.45 -5.00 12.84
CA GLY A 209 19.04 -4.64 12.91
C GLY A 209 18.44 -4.38 11.54
N TYR A 210 17.14 -4.63 11.41
CA TYR A 210 16.37 -4.24 10.25
C TYR A 210 14.99 -3.72 10.63
N ALA A 211 14.42 -2.86 9.79
CA ALA A 211 13.03 -2.42 9.88
C ALA A 211 12.22 -2.93 8.67
N ALA A 212 10.97 -3.32 8.93
CA ALA A 212 10.04 -3.84 7.92
C ALA A 212 8.59 -3.60 8.38
N GLN A 213 7.64 -3.60 7.45
CA GLN A 213 6.27 -3.13 7.71
C GLN A 213 5.33 -4.25 8.21
N PHE A 214 5.57 -4.74 9.43
CA PHE A 214 4.79 -5.82 10.07
C PHE A 214 3.61 -5.33 10.94
N ASP A 215 3.05 -4.14 10.68
CA ASP A 215 1.80 -3.73 11.35
C ASP A 215 0.57 -4.46 10.78
N ASP A 216 -0.55 -4.44 11.51
CA ASP A 216 -1.79 -5.15 11.19
C ASP A 216 -2.64 -4.44 10.10
N TYR A 217 -2.07 -4.33 8.91
CA TYR A 217 -2.74 -3.87 7.67
C TYR A 217 -2.21 -4.68 6.48
N GLU A 218 -2.63 -4.36 5.25
CA GLU A 218 -2.13 -5.05 4.06
C GLU A 218 -0.60 -5.18 3.98
N GLY A 219 0.17 -4.16 4.39
CA GLY A 219 1.63 -4.28 4.43
C GLY A 219 2.14 -5.44 5.30
N GLY A 220 1.45 -5.78 6.38
CA GLY A 220 1.75 -6.95 7.20
C GLY A 220 1.55 -8.27 6.43
N THR A 221 0.50 -8.39 5.63
CA THR A 221 0.26 -9.57 4.77
C THR A 221 1.38 -9.73 3.76
N VAL A 222 1.79 -8.63 3.13
CA VAL A 222 2.91 -8.60 2.19
C VAL A 222 4.19 -9.09 2.85
N ASN A 223 4.57 -8.51 3.99
CA ASN A 223 5.82 -8.86 4.67
C ASN A 223 5.81 -10.32 5.15
N LEU A 224 4.66 -10.85 5.58
CA LEU A 224 4.50 -12.29 5.89
C LEU A 224 4.69 -13.17 4.66
N LEU A 225 4.04 -12.83 3.53
CA LEU A 225 4.18 -13.57 2.27
C LEU A 225 5.62 -13.52 1.75
N GLU A 226 6.31 -12.38 1.85
CA GLU A 226 7.72 -12.24 1.46
C GLU A 226 8.64 -13.11 2.31
N ALA A 227 8.42 -13.15 3.62
CA ALA A 227 9.16 -14.01 4.52
C ALA A 227 8.98 -15.50 4.16
N ILE A 228 7.75 -15.89 3.82
CA ILE A 228 7.38 -17.26 3.43
C ILE A 228 7.94 -17.63 2.05
N PHE A 229 7.74 -16.78 1.03
CA PHE A 229 8.29 -17.02 -0.31
C PHE A 229 9.81 -17.07 -0.31
N SER A 230 10.44 -16.43 0.67
CA SER A 230 11.90 -16.45 0.83
C SER A 230 12.42 -17.63 1.67
N ALA A 231 11.55 -18.54 2.14
CA ALA A 231 11.94 -19.68 2.97
C ALA A 231 12.79 -20.74 2.23
N GLY A 232 12.59 -20.89 0.92
CA GLY A 232 13.26 -21.90 0.08
C GLY A 232 14.43 -21.38 -0.77
N SER A 233 14.57 -20.06 -0.92
CA SER A 233 15.53 -19.43 -1.83
C SER A 233 16.96 -19.45 -1.23
N GLN A 234 17.66 -20.59 -1.35
CA GLN A 234 19.02 -20.75 -0.83
C GLN A 234 20.13 -20.34 -1.82
N LYS A 235 19.82 -20.13 -3.10
CA LYS A 235 20.80 -19.64 -4.10
C LYS A 235 20.20 -18.64 -5.07
N ALA A 236 21.07 -17.77 -5.57
CA ALA A 236 20.74 -16.79 -6.60
C ALA A 236 20.15 -17.41 -7.89
N GLU A 237 20.57 -18.64 -8.21
CA GLU A 237 20.15 -19.42 -9.38
C GLU A 237 18.75 -20.05 -9.18
N ASP A 238 18.43 -20.40 -7.93
CA ASP A 238 17.14 -20.98 -7.55
C ASP A 238 16.02 -19.91 -7.49
N ARG A 239 16.39 -18.62 -7.51
CA ARG A 239 15.43 -17.49 -7.64
C ARG A 239 14.58 -17.56 -8.92
N LYS A 240 15.02 -18.32 -9.93
CA LYS A 240 14.31 -18.54 -11.19
C LYS A 240 13.44 -19.81 -11.19
N THR A 241 13.62 -20.70 -10.22
CA THR A 241 12.90 -21.97 -10.10
C THR A 241 12.15 -22.01 -8.78
N GLN A 242 10.98 -21.35 -8.79
CA GLN A 242 9.83 -21.55 -7.91
C GLN A 242 10.17 -21.57 -6.40
N ALA A 243 9.97 -20.44 -5.72
CA ALA A 243 9.80 -20.43 -4.27
C ALA A 243 8.74 -21.46 -3.89
N ASP A 244 9.04 -22.33 -2.93
CA ASP A 244 8.15 -23.42 -2.50
C ASP A 244 6.70 -22.91 -2.37
N ASP A 245 5.78 -23.64 -2.97
CA ASP A 245 4.34 -23.38 -2.90
C ASP A 245 3.83 -23.78 -1.51
N LEU A 246 4.24 -23.01 -0.49
CA LEU A 246 3.97 -23.33 0.92
C LEU A 246 2.56 -22.91 1.36
N VAL A 247 1.99 -21.88 0.75
CA VAL A 247 0.65 -21.37 1.07
C VAL A 247 -0.31 -21.61 -0.08
N PHE A 248 0.16 -21.40 -1.31
CA PHE A 248 -0.63 -21.55 -2.53
C PHE A 248 0.13 -22.34 -3.58
N ASP A 249 -0.56 -23.22 -4.29
CA ASP A 249 -0.03 -23.83 -5.52
C ASP A 249 -0.12 -22.87 -6.72
N ASP A 250 0.46 -23.26 -7.86
CA ASP A 250 0.38 -22.52 -9.12
C ASP A 250 -1.05 -22.23 -9.63
N ARG A 251 -2.06 -22.94 -9.13
CA ARG A 251 -3.48 -22.71 -9.47
C ARG A 251 -4.16 -21.75 -8.50
N GLY A 252 -3.48 -21.36 -7.42
CA GLY A 252 -4.00 -20.51 -6.36
C GLY A 252 -4.77 -21.28 -5.28
N ASP A 253 -4.70 -22.61 -5.26
CA ASP A 253 -5.32 -23.43 -4.23
C ASP A 253 -4.48 -23.37 -2.94
N VAL A 254 -5.14 -23.29 -1.78
CA VAL A 254 -4.45 -23.29 -0.48
C VAL A 254 -3.85 -24.67 -0.21
N VAL A 255 -2.55 -24.73 0.07
CA VAL A 255 -1.77 -25.97 0.28
C VAL A 255 -0.98 -25.99 1.59
N LEU A 256 -1.27 -25.07 2.52
CA LEU A 256 -0.56 -24.93 3.79
C LEU A 256 -0.66 -26.19 4.69
N ASP A 257 -1.73 -26.97 4.56
CA ASP A 257 -1.98 -28.23 5.27
C ASP A 257 -1.37 -29.45 4.59
N GLN A 258 -0.65 -29.29 3.49
CA GLN A 258 -0.01 -30.39 2.77
C GLN A 258 1.43 -30.60 3.25
N ASP A 259 1.84 -31.87 3.32
CA ASP A 259 3.17 -32.32 3.73
C ASP A 259 3.67 -31.60 5.01
N ASP A 260 4.82 -30.93 4.94
CA ASP A 260 5.43 -30.14 6.01
C ASP A 260 5.37 -28.62 5.75
N ASN A 261 4.48 -28.17 4.85
CA ASN A 261 4.38 -26.77 4.43
C ASN A 261 4.14 -25.82 5.61
N GLY A 262 3.18 -26.16 6.48
CA GLY A 262 2.90 -25.39 7.69
C GLY A 262 4.12 -25.22 8.59
N GLU A 263 4.89 -26.28 8.82
CA GLU A 263 6.10 -26.22 9.65
C GLU A 263 7.19 -25.35 9.00
N LYS A 264 7.40 -25.46 7.68
CA LYS A 264 8.32 -24.60 6.92
C LYS A 264 7.93 -23.12 7.00
N VAL A 265 6.64 -22.81 6.91
CA VAL A 265 6.12 -21.44 7.12
C VAL A 265 6.48 -20.94 8.51
N MET A 266 6.27 -21.76 9.55
CA MET A 266 6.59 -21.37 10.92
C MET A 266 8.09 -21.14 11.13
N ASP A 267 8.94 -21.99 10.56
CA ASP A 267 10.39 -21.86 10.66
C ASP A 267 10.90 -20.60 9.95
N ALA A 268 10.34 -20.29 8.77
CA ALA A 268 10.62 -19.05 8.08
C ALA A 268 10.25 -17.83 8.94
N LEU A 269 9.00 -17.75 9.42
CA LEU A 269 8.54 -16.63 10.23
C LEU A 269 9.35 -16.47 11.53
N ARG A 270 9.73 -17.57 12.17
CA ARG A 270 10.61 -17.55 13.36
C ARG A 270 12.00 -17.01 13.03
N ALA A 271 12.60 -17.37 11.90
CA ALA A 271 13.90 -16.86 11.49
C ALA A 271 13.88 -15.35 11.22
N TRP A 272 12.81 -14.85 10.58
CA TRP A 272 12.59 -13.42 10.37
C TRP A 272 12.34 -12.67 11.70
N ARG A 273 11.55 -13.25 12.59
CA ARG A 273 11.34 -12.74 13.96
C ARG A 273 12.65 -12.63 14.73
N GLU A 274 13.46 -13.67 14.71
CA GLU A 274 14.76 -13.66 15.38
C GLU A 274 15.64 -12.51 14.87
N ALA A 275 15.64 -12.26 13.56
CA ALA A 275 16.37 -11.11 13.01
C ALA A 275 15.80 -9.76 13.47
N LEU A 276 14.48 -9.63 13.71
CA LEU A 276 13.87 -8.39 14.21
C LEU A 276 14.34 -8.09 15.63
N PHE A 277 14.45 -9.12 16.47
CA PHE A 277 14.66 -8.97 17.91
C PHE A 277 16.08 -9.26 18.40
N ALA A 278 16.94 -9.92 17.60
CA ALA A 278 18.32 -10.26 18.00
C ALA A 278 19.21 -9.04 18.29
N GLY A 279 18.75 -7.85 17.89
CA GLY A 279 19.42 -6.58 18.05
C GLY A 279 19.53 -6.00 19.47
N ASN A 280 18.89 -6.58 20.48
CA ASN A 280 18.77 -5.95 21.80
C ASN A 280 19.98 -6.19 22.74
N ARG A 281 21.20 -6.25 22.17
CA ARG A 281 22.43 -6.52 22.94
C ARG A 281 23.00 -5.27 23.64
N ASP A 282 22.50 -4.10 23.30
CA ASP A 282 22.83 -2.83 23.95
C ASP A 282 21.52 -2.06 24.14
N ASP A 283 21.32 -1.39 25.27
CA ASP A 283 20.07 -0.71 25.70
C ASP A 283 19.66 0.50 24.80
N THR A 284 20.16 0.55 23.56
CA THR A 284 20.00 1.63 22.57
C THR A 284 19.02 1.31 21.43
N ARG A 285 18.55 0.05 21.32
CA ARG A 285 17.56 -0.35 20.31
C ARG A 285 16.16 -0.42 20.94
N PRO A 286 15.07 -0.04 20.22
CA PRO A 286 13.72 -0.09 20.78
C PRO A 286 13.42 -1.46 21.41
N PRO A 287 12.82 -1.49 22.60
CA PRO A 287 12.64 -2.72 23.36
C PRO A 287 11.78 -3.74 22.57
N PRO A 288 12.09 -5.04 22.69
CA PRO A 288 11.29 -6.11 22.10
C PRO A 288 9.90 -6.10 22.72
N GLY A 289 8.88 -5.86 21.89
CA GLY A 289 7.49 -5.81 22.32
C GLY A 289 6.54 -5.94 21.15
N GLU A 290 6.64 -5.05 20.18
CA GLU A 290 5.76 -5.01 18.99
C GLU A 290 6.53 -4.35 17.84
N SER A 291 7.11 -5.14 16.91
CA SER A 291 7.73 -4.61 15.68
C SER A 291 6.69 -4.25 14.62
N ALA A 292 5.58 -3.63 15.05
CA ALA A 292 4.47 -3.20 14.22
C ALA A 292 4.79 -1.84 13.57
N LEU A 293 5.79 -1.83 12.69
CA LEU A 293 6.14 -0.64 11.92
C LEU A 293 5.27 -0.55 10.66
N ARG A 294 4.97 0.69 10.26
CA ARG A 294 4.50 1.08 8.93
C ARG A 294 5.61 1.79 8.16
N GLU A 295 5.34 2.16 6.91
CA GLU A 295 6.24 2.82 5.97
C GLU A 295 7.05 3.95 6.62
N GLU A 296 6.38 4.97 7.17
CA GLU A 296 7.06 6.13 7.75
C GLU A 296 7.87 5.78 9.01
N SER A 297 7.34 4.93 9.89
CA SER A 297 8.06 4.52 11.11
C SER A 297 9.29 3.66 10.82
N SER A 298 9.25 2.84 9.76
CA SER A 298 10.40 2.06 9.30
C SER A 298 11.47 2.95 8.64
N LEU A 299 11.05 3.92 7.84
CA LEU A 299 11.91 4.94 7.24
C LEU A 299 12.58 5.78 8.34
N GLN A 300 11.82 6.17 9.36
CA GLN A 300 12.34 6.84 10.54
C GLN A 300 13.42 6.04 11.26
N ALA A 301 13.21 4.75 11.49
CA ALA A 301 14.19 3.89 12.18
C ALA A 301 15.49 3.75 11.37
N PHE A 302 15.38 3.63 10.04
CA PHE A 302 16.53 3.55 9.15
C PHE A 302 17.31 4.88 9.09
N ARG A 303 16.61 6.00 8.92
CA ARG A 303 17.24 7.31 8.75
C ARG A 303 17.99 7.77 9.99
N THR A 304 17.49 7.46 11.19
CA THR A 304 18.17 7.80 12.45
C THR A 304 19.27 6.82 12.85
N GLY A 305 19.51 5.77 12.06
CA GLY A 305 20.55 4.78 12.32
C GLY A 305 20.22 3.76 13.41
N LEU A 306 18.93 3.60 13.78
CA LEU A 306 18.52 2.55 14.73
C LEU A 306 18.72 1.15 14.15
N VAL A 307 18.63 1.03 12.83
CA VAL A 307 18.83 -0.21 12.06
C VAL A 307 19.77 0.03 10.88
N GLY A 308 20.60 -0.98 10.56
CA GLY A 308 21.49 -0.96 9.40
C GLY A 308 20.79 -1.27 8.07
N TYR A 309 19.62 -1.92 8.15
CA TYR A 309 18.85 -2.37 6.99
C TYR A 309 17.38 -1.97 7.10
N MET A 310 16.72 -1.79 5.95
CA MET A 310 15.27 -1.59 5.89
C MET A 310 14.71 -2.24 4.63
N ARG A 311 13.66 -3.05 4.79
CA ARG A 311 12.79 -3.44 3.68
C ARG A 311 11.77 -2.32 3.49
N ASN A 312 11.66 -1.75 2.29
CA ASN A 312 10.63 -0.76 1.97
C ASN A 312 10.35 -0.71 0.46
N TRP A 313 9.35 0.07 0.09
CA TRP A 313 8.93 0.31 -1.29
C TRP A 313 9.85 1.34 -1.99
N PRO A 314 9.91 1.37 -3.33
CA PRO A 314 10.79 2.22 -4.12
C PRO A 314 10.69 3.72 -3.83
N PHE A 315 9.50 4.24 -3.48
CA PHE A 315 9.31 5.66 -3.16
C PHE A 315 10.24 6.14 -2.02
N ALA A 316 10.63 5.23 -1.11
CA ALA A 316 11.51 5.53 0.00
C ALA A 316 12.90 6.00 -0.48
N PHE A 317 13.33 5.65 -1.69
CA PHE A 317 14.59 6.10 -2.27
C PHE A 317 14.63 7.62 -2.41
N ASN A 318 13.63 8.22 -3.07
CA ASN A 318 13.59 9.67 -3.25
C ASN A 318 13.38 10.40 -1.91
N ARG A 319 12.56 9.84 -1.01
CA ARG A 319 12.35 10.39 0.34
C ARG A 319 13.66 10.45 1.13
N LEU A 320 14.42 9.36 1.15
CA LEU A 320 15.72 9.30 1.84
C LEU A 320 16.77 10.16 1.14
N ALA A 321 16.86 10.12 -0.19
CA ALA A 321 17.85 10.90 -0.93
C ALA A 321 17.61 12.42 -0.83
N ALA A 322 16.38 12.86 -0.59
CA ALA A 322 16.04 14.25 -0.33
C ALA A 322 16.30 14.68 1.14
N ASP A 323 16.52 13.74 2.07
CA ASP A 323 16.79 14.04 3.48
C ASP A 323 18.29 14.36 3.67
N PRO A 324 18.66 15.57 4.13
CA PRO A 324 20.06 15.91 4.41
C PRO A 324 20.74 14.98 5.44
N LEU A 325 19.99 14.35 6.35
CA LEU A 325 20.56 13.38 7.32
C LEU A 325 21.10 12.13 6.64
N MET A 326 20.62 11.83 5.43
CA MET A 326 21.03 10.68 4.62
C MET A 326 22.11 11.04 3.59
N ARG A 327 22.73 12.20 3.73
CA ARG A 327 23.88 12.62 2.94
C ARG A 327 25.10 12.89 3.81
N ASP A 328 26.27 12.54 3.30
CA ASP A 328 27.56 12.95 3.85
C ASP A 328 27.86 14.40 3.47
N ASP A 329 28.88 15.01 4.09
CA ASP A 329 29.27 16.41 3.87
C ASP A 329 29.67 16.69 2.41
N ASP A 330 30.06 15.66 1.65
CA ASP A 330 30.37 15.73 0.22
C ASP A 330 29.15 15.53 -0.69
N GLY A 331 27.96 15.39 -0.11
CA GLY A 331 26.70 15.17 -0.81
C GLY A 331 26.43 13.72 -1.20
N SER A 332 27.34 12.77 -0.94
CA SER A 332 27.12 11.35 -1.23
C SER A 332 26.04 10.74 -0.33
N LEU A 333 25.33 9.72 -0.84
CA LEU A 333 24.27 9.06 -0.08
C LEU A 333 24.86 8.14 1.00
N LYS A 334 24.35 8.24 2.23
CA LYS A 334 24.69 7.36 3.38
C LYS A 334 24.03 5.98 3.30
N PHE A 335 23.48 5.62 2.14
CA PHE A 335 22.79 4.36 1.94
C PHE A 335 22.90 3.88 0.50
N GLN A 336 22.62 2.59 0.33
CA GLN A 336 22.47 1.91 -0.95
C GLN A 336 21.07 1.31 -1.00
N VAL A 337 20.50 1.25 -2.19
CA VAL A 337 19.29 0.51 -2.50
C VAL A 337 19.68 -0.71 -3.32
N LEU A 338 19.07 -1.86 -3.00
CA LEU A 338 19.33 -3.15 -3.62
C LEU A 338 18.00 -3.84 -3.89
N SER A 339 17.96 -4.70 -4.90
CA SER A 339 16.88 -5.64 -5.09
C SER A 339 16.71 -6.48 -3.82
N PHE A 340 15.47 -6.83 -3.51
CA PHE A 340 15.19 -7.62 -2.31
C PHE A 340 15.92 -8.97 -2.39
N PRO A 341 16.69 -9.38 -1.37
CA PRO A 341 17.56 -10.55 -1.44
C PRO A 341 16.79 -11.89 -1.44
N GLY A 342 15.46 -11.85 -1.36
CA GLY A 342 14.57 -13.00 -1.44
C GLY A 342 13.52 -12.84 -2.54
N THR A 343 12.39 -13.54 -2.38
CA THR A 343 11.26 -13.42 -3.30
C THR A 343 10.28 -12.39 -2.75
N GLY A 344 10.13 -11.28 -3.49
CA GLY A 344 9.22 -10.19 -3.13
C GLY A 344 7.75 -10.47 -3.46
N VAL A 345 6.85 -9.65 -2.95
CA VAL A 345 5.45 -9.61 -3.39
C VAL A 345 5.26 -8.45 -4.36
N LEU A 346 4.63 -8.73 -5.50
CA LEU A 346 4.38 -7.75 -6.55
C LEU A 346 3.29 -6.79 -6.09
N GLY A 347 3.66 -5.51 -5.94
CA GLY A 347 2.77 -4.42 -5.61
C GLY A 347 2.48 -3.53 -6.82
N GLY A 348 2.13 -2.29 -6.52
CA GLY A 348 1.88 -1.25 -7.48
C GLY A 348 0.48 -0.70 -7.36
N VAL A 349 0.20 0.27 -8.21
CA VAL A 349 -1.13 0.86 -8.36
C VAL A 349 -1.50 0.92 -9.83
N ASP A 350 -2.76 0.60 -10.11
CA ASP A 350 -3.36 0.63 -11.44
C ASP A 350 -4.43 1.71 -11.51
N LEU A 351 -4.57 2.33 -12.68
CA LEU A 351 -5.63 3.26 -13.02
C LEU A 351 -6.83 2.50 -13.61
N ALA A 352 -8.00 2.64 -13.01
CA ALA A 352 -9.23 2.05 -13.51
C ALA A 352 -10.31 3.11 -13.73
N ILE A 353 -11.17 2.91 -14.73
CA ILE A 353 -12.33 3.78 -14.96
C ILE A 353 -13.48 3.26 -14.08
N ALA A 354 -14.10 4.15 -13.30
CA ALA A 354 -15.26 3.79 -12.50
C ALA A 354 -16.46 3.41 -13.40
N LYS A 355 -17.17 2.33 -13.06
CA LYS A 355 -18.28 1.80 -13.88
C LYS A 355 -19.36 2.85 -14.16
N ASP A 356 -19.70 3.62 -13.14
CA ASP A 356 -20.77 4.61 -13.20
C ASP A 356 -20.26 6.01 -13.62
N SER A 357 -19.00 6.15 -14.06
CA SER A 357 -18.50 7.43 -14.54
C SER A 357 -19.32 7.94 -15.73
N PRO A 358 -19.75 9.22 -15.74
CA PRO A 358 -20.35 9.87 -16.90
C PRO A 358 -19.32 10.31 -17.96
N HIS A 359 -18.02 10.34 -17.63
CA HIS A 359 -16.94 10.89 -18.44
C HIS A 359 -15.90 9.84 -18.84
N LYS A 360 -16.36 8.66 -19.26
CA LYS A 360 -15.49 7.49 -19.53
C LYS A 360 -14.43 7.77 -20.59
N GLU A 361 -14.74 8.60 -21.59
CA GLU A 361 -13.85 8.79 -22.73
C GLU A 361 -12.73 9.77 -22.37
N GLU A 362 -13.07 10.84 -21.66
CA GLU A 362 -12.12 11.77 -21.07
C GLU A 362 -11.27 11.10 -19.98
N ALA A 363 -11.87 10.22 -19.17
CA ALA A 363 -11.13 9.37 -18.22
C ALA A 363 -10.09 8.50 -18.93
N ARG A 364 -10.44 7.91 -20.08
CA ARG A 364 -9.52 7.12 -20.91
C ARG A 364 -8.41 7.99 -21.50
N GLU A 365 -8.72 9.19 -22.00
CA GLU A 365 -7.73 10.15 -22.48
C GLU A 365 -6.72 10.54 -21.39
N LEU A 366 -7.22 10.82 -20.17
CA LEU A 366 -6.35 11.08 -19.01
C LEU A 366 -5.46 9.88 -18.69
N ILE A 367 -5.99 8.66 -18.67
CA ILE A 367 -5.19 7.46 -18.39
C ILE A 367 -4.06 7.30 -19.41
N TYR A 368 -4.31 7.50 -20.71
CA TYR A 368 -3.24 7.44 -21.72
C TYR A 368 -2.17 8.53 -21.54
N TYR A 369 -2.55 9.72 -21.08
CA TYR A 369 -1.59 10.76 -20.73
C TYR A 369 -0.74 10.34 -19.53
N LEU A 370 -1.36 9.84 -18.46
CA LEU A 370 -0.70 9.46 -17.21
C LEU A 370 0.31 8.32 -17.37
N ILE A 371 0.09 7.42 -18.33
CA ILE A 371 0.99 6.31 -18.62
C ILE A 371 2.00 6.62 -19.74
N SER A 372 2.02 7.85 -20.26
CA SER A 372 2.99 8.25 -21.28
C SER A 372 4.43 8.19 -20.76
N GLN A 373 5.39 7.97 -21.66
CA GLN A 373 6.82 7.88 -21.29
C GLN A 373 7.30 9.11 -20.53
N ASP A 374 6.88 10.31 -20.93
CA ASP A 374 7.32 11.56 -20.31
C ASP A 374 6.78 11.70 -18.88
N VAL A 375 5.52 11.34 -18.65
CA VAL A 375 4.93 11.32 -17.29
C VAL A 375 5.60 10.26 -16.42
N GLN A 376 5.85 9.07 -16.97
CA GLN A 376 6.46 7.96 -16.26
C GLN A 376 7.92 8.26 -15.89
N GLU A 377 8.68 8.91 -16.78
CA GLU A 377 10.04 9.39 -16.49
C GLU A 377 10.04 10.45 -15.39
N ARG A 378 9.06 11.37 -15.39
CA ARG A 378 8.90 12.37 -14.33
C ARG A 378 8.52 11.77 -12.98
N LEU A 379 7.56 10.85 -12.95
CA LEU A 379 7.15 10.16 -11.72
C LEU A 379 8.32 9.41 -11.09
N PHE A 380 9.14 8.76 -11.90
CA PHE A 380 10.33 8.06 -11.45
C PHE A 380 11.39 9.01 -10.90
N ALA A 381 11.86 9.95 -11.71
CA ALA A 381 12.97 10.82 -11.35
C ALA A 381 12.63 11.76 -10.17
N CYS A 382 11.40 12.24 -10.08
CA CYS A 382 11.00 13.22 -9.08
C CYS A 382 10.39 12.60 -7.81
N ALA A 383 9.56 11.57 -7.93
CA ALA A 383 8.83 11.00 -6.78
C ALA A 383 9.34 9.62 -6.32
N GLY A 384 10.15 8.94 -7.13
CA GLY A 384 10.62 7.58 -6.86
C GLY A 384 9.56 6.52 -7.18
N TYR A 385 8.58 6.84 -8.02
CA TYR A 385 7.57 5.91 -8.51
C TYR A 385 8.09 5.17 -9.75
N PRO A 386 8.33 3.85 -9.66
CA PRO A 386 8.87 3.08 -10.77
C PRO A 386 8.02 3.14 -12.03
N PRO A 387 8.64 3.32 -13.22
CA PRO A 387 7.92 3.27 -14.47
C PRO A 387 7.27 1.91 -14.68
N VAL A 388 6.09 1.90 -15.26
CA VAL A 388 5.50 0.68 -15.82
C VAL A 388 5.90 0.47 -17.28
N VAL A 389 6.60 1.44 -17.89
CA VAL A 389 6.96 1.45 -19.31
C VAL A 389 8.33 0.84 -19.54
N ALA A 390 8.38 -0.30 -20.24
CA ALA A 390 9.58 -1.10 -20.44
C ALA A 390 10.71 -0.33 -21.14
N ALA A 391 10.36 0.51 -22.13
CA ALA A 391 11.33 1.27 -22.92
C ALA A 391 12.15 2.28 -22.09
N LEU A 392 11.68 2.70 -20.91
CA LEU A 392 12.46 3.57 -20.02
C LEU A 392 13.62 2.81 -19.38
N TYR A 393 13.40 1.57 -18.93
CA TYR A 393 14.46 0.71 -18.40
C TYR A 393 15.52 0.40 -19.46
N GLU A 394 15.08 0.02 -20.67
CA GLU A 394 15.99 -0.22 -21.81
C GLU A 394 16.81 1.02 -22.18
N ARG A 395 16.18 2.21 -22.11
CA ARG A 395 16.85 3.49 -22.36
C ARG A 395 17.94 3.74 -21.32
N TYR A 396 17.63 3.59 -20.03
CA TYR A 396 18.55 3.81 -18.92
C TYR A 396 19.74 2.86 -18.95
N GLU A 397 19.51 1.58 -19.23
CA GLU A 397 20.57 0.58 -19.38
C GLU A 397 21.51 0.95 -20.55
N ARG A 398 20.94 1.33 -21.70
CA ARG A 398 21.71 1.66 -22.91
C ARG A 398 22.49 2.98 -22.79
N SER A 399 21.91 4.02 -22.19
CA SER A 399 22.56 5.33 -22.04
C SER A 399 23.57 5.36 -20.90
N GLY A 400 23.39 4.53 -19.87
CA GLY A 400 24.16 4.59 -18.64
C GLY A 400 23.83 5.81 -17.75
N THR A 401 22.86 6.64 -18.14
CA THR A 401 22.41 7.80 -17.37
C THR A 401 20.93 8.09 -17.61
N ALA A 402 20.22 8.57 -16.59
CA ALA A 402 18.83 9.00 -16.66
C ALA A 402 18.72 10.51 -16.45
N ARG A 403 17.65 11.12 -16.98
CA ARG A 403 17.36 12.53 -16.73
C ARG A 403 16.97 12.74 -15.28
N THR A 404 17.54 13.75 -14.63
CA THR A 404 17.17 14.09 -13.26
C THR A 404 15.84 14.83 -13.21
N CYS A 405 15.28 14.97 -12.00
CA CYS A 405 14.11 15.83 -11.82
C CYS A 405 14.40 17.30 -12.21
N GLY A 406 15.61 17.79 -11.96
CA GLY A 406 16.06 19.12 -12.41
C GLY A 406 16.11 19.24 -13.93
N ASP A 407 16.63 18.23 -14.64
CA ASP A 407 16.65 18.21 -16.10
C ASP A 407 15.23 18.26 -16.68
N LEU A 408 14.30 17.51 -16.09
CA LEU A 408 12.90 17.43 -16.53
C LEU A 408 12.13 18.73 -16.23
N ALA A 409 12.43 19.38 -15.10
CA ALA A 409 11.84 20.68 -14.77
C ALA A 409 12.35 21.80 -15.69
N ALA A 410 13.61 21.75 -16.12
CA ALA A 410 14.20 22.73 -17.02
C ALA A 410 13.55 22.72 -18.42
N ASP A 411 13.15 21.55 -18.91
CA ASP A 411 12.43 21.42 -20.20
C ASP A 411 10.99 21.96 -20.15
N GLY A 412 10.41 22.08 -18.95
CA GLY A 412 8.99 22.41 -18.74
C GLY A 412 8.68 23.78 -18.11
N ALA A 413 9.67 24.63 -17.82
CA ALA A 413 9.42 25.96 -17.21
C ALA A 413 8.78 26.92 -18.23
N ASP A 414 7.52 27.36 -18.06
CA ASP A 414 7.05 28.38 -17.12
C ASP A 414 7.09 28.06 -15.60
N GLY A 415 8.27 28.17 -15.00
CA GLY A 415 8.48 28.87 -13.71
C GLY A 415 7.88 28.38 -12.39
N ALA A 416 7.25 27.21 -12.27
CA ALA A 416 6.62 26.78 -10.99
C ALA A 416 7.33 25.64 -10.22
N GLY A 417 8.41 25.04 -10.75
CA GLY A 417 9.21 24.07 -10.00
C GLY A 417 10.18 24.79 -9.05
N ARG A 418 10.10 24.54 -7.73
CA ARG A 418 11.23 24.86 -6.83
C ARG A 418 12.44 24.11 -7.37
N PRO A 419 13.57 24.78 -7.68
CA PRO A 419 14.81 24.07 -7.98
C PRO A 419 15.11 23.16 -6.80
N ALA A 420 15.39 21.88 -7.06
CA ALA A 420 16.02 21.05 -6.04
C ALA A 420 17.28 21.79 -5.58
N GLU A 421 17.50 21.89 -4.27
CA GLU A 421 18.79 22.38 -3.79
C GLU A 421 19.84 21.45 -4.37
N ARG A 422 20.79 21.98 -5.17
CA ARG A 422 21.76 21.19 -5.96
C ARG A 422 22.49 20.14 -5.13
N ASP A 423 22.60 20.35 -3.83
CA ASP A 423 23.30 19.49 -2.87
C ASP A 423 22.44 18.30 -2.39
N THR A 424 21.17 18.22 -2.81
CA THR A 424 20.20 17.16 -2.48
C THR A 424 19.63 16.44 -3.71
N GLU A 425 20.10 16.78 -4.91
CA GLU A 425 19.61 16.16 -6.14
C GLU A 425 20.12 14.72 -6.30
N ILE A 426 19.29 13.88 -6.90
CA ILE A 426 19.63 12.51 -7.28
C ILE A 426 20.27 12.56 -8.66
N THR A 427 21.45 11.97 -8.83
CA THR A 427 22.15 12.00 -10.12
C THR A 427 21.56 10.99 -11.11
N GLY A 428 21.78 11.22 -12.41
CA GLY A 428 21.36 10.29 -13.46
C GLY A 428 21.89 8.87 -13.24
N ASP A 429 23.16 8.73 -12.83
CA ASP A 429 23.76 7.42 -12.56
C ASP A 429 23.14 6.72 -11.34
N GLN A 430 22.72 7.48 -10.32
CA GLN A 430 21.98 6.94 -9.18
C GLN A 430 20.60 6.43 -9.61
N LEU A 431 19.90 7.19 -10.47
CA LEU A 431 18.61 6.79 -11.04
C LEU A 431 18.74 5.53 -11.92
N VAL A 432 19.80 5.39 -12.72
CA VAL A 432 20.02 4.16 -13.52
C VAL A 432 20.23 2.95 -12.63
N ARG A 433 21.06 3.07 -11.57
CA ARG A 433 21.25 1.97 -10.61
C ARG A 433 19.92 1.62 -9.94
N PHE A 434 19.20 2.62 -9.45
CA PHE A 434 17.90 2.41 -8.82
C PHE A 434 16.89 1.74 -9.77
N ALA A 435 16.82 2.15 -11.03
CA ALA A 435 15.97 1.52 -12.04
C ALA A 435 16.32 0.03 -12.24
N GLY A 436 17.62 -0.30 -12.25
CA GLY A 436 18.09 -1.69 -12.34
C GLY A 436 17.62 -2.55 -11.16
N GLU A 437 17.83 -2.09 -9.93
CA GLU A 437 17.42 -2.80 -8.71
C GLU A 437 15.89 -2.98 -8.64
N VAL A 438 15.13 -1.97 -9.05
CA VAL A 438 13.67 -2.03 -9.11
C VAL A 438 13.19 -3.00 -10.17
N HIS A 439 13.77 -2.96 -11.38
CA HIS A 439 13.40 -3.86 -12.46
C HIS A 439 13.64 -5.32 -12.05
N GLU A 440 14.79 -5.60 -11.45
CA GLU A 440 15.12 -6.91 -10.90
C GLU A 440 14.12 -7.35 -9.82
N ALA A 441 13.75 -6.45 -8.89
CA ALA A 441 12.79 -6.76 -7.84
C ALA A 441 11.39 -7.09 -8.39
N VAL A 442 10.89 -6.31 -9.36
CA VAL A 442 9.60 -6.56 -10.03
C VAL A 442 9.63 -7.90 -10.78
N ASP A 443 10.71 -8.18 -11.52
CA ASP A 443 10.88 -9.42 -12.28
C ASP A 443 10.96 -10.67 -11.40
N HIS A 444 11.36 -10.54 -10.14
CA HIS A 444 11.38 -11.65 -9.18
C HIS A 444 10.15 -11.69 -8.25
N ALA A 445 9.33 -10.64 -8.21
CA ALA A 445 8.19 -10.57 -7.31
C ALA A 445 7.03 -11.53 -7.71
N ARG A 446 6.37 -12.14 -6.72
CA ARG A 446 5.19 -13.01 -6.92
C ARG A 446 3.89 -12.24 -6.70
N PRO A 447 2.81 -12.53 -7.45
CA PRO A 447 1.52 -11.90 -7.21
C PRO A 447 0.90 -12.39 -5.89
N ARG A 448 -0.03 -11.59 -5.36
CA ARG A 448 -0.96 -12.00 -4.31
C ARG A 448 -2.07 -12.90 -4.89
N PRO A 449 -2.83 -13.63 -4.05
CA PRO A 449 -4.01 -14.36 -4.49
C PRO A 449 -5.02 -13.44 -5.21
N LYS A 450 -5.36 -13.79 -6.45
CA LYS A 450 -6.39 -13.07 -7.23
C LYS A 450 -7.78 -13.52 -6.80
N SER A 451 -8.36 -12.85 -5.80
CA SER A 451 -9.74 -13.11 -5.33
C SER A 451 -10.50 -11.82 -5.10
N ALA A 452 -11.83 -11.88 -5.29
CA ALA A 452 -12.72 -10.79 -4.90
C ALA A 452 -12.84 -10.62 -3.38
N TYR A 453 -12.33 -11.60 -2.62
CA TYR A 453 -12.36 -11.64 -1.17
C TYR A 453 -10.94 -11.58 -0.57
N TYR A 454 -9.96 -11.08 -1.33
CA TYR A 454 -8.57 -10.94 -0.88
C TYR A 454 -8.47 -10.21 0.47
N ALA A 455 -9.26 -9.15 0.68
CA ALA A 455 -9.31 -8.43 1.95
C ALA A 455 -9.63 -9.34 3.16
N THR A 456 -10.59 -10.27 2.99
CA THR A 456 -10.96 -11.22 4.03
C THR A 456 -9.86 -12.25 4.24
N PHE A 457 -9.25 -12.74 3.16
CA PHE A 457 -8.06 -13.59 3.23
C PHE A 457 -6.92 -12.92 3.99
N SER A 458 -6.54 -11.69 3.61
CA SER A 458 -5.47 -10.88 4.21
C SER A 458 -5.68 -10.74 5.72
N GLN A 459 -6.92 -10.47 6.15
CA GLN A 459 -7.26 -10.40 7.58
C GLN A 459 -7.08 -11.74 8.32
N VAL A 460 -7.60 -12.84 7.76
CA VAL A 460 -7.48 -14.17 8.40
C VAL A 460 -6.01 -14.61 8.45
N PHE A 461 -5.28 -14.39 7.35
CA PHE A 461 -3.87 -14.72 7.22
C PHE A 461 -3.01 -14.01 8.28
N ARG A 462 -3.18 -12.69 8.43
CA ARG A 462 -2.47 -11.90 9.45
C ARG A 462 -2.84 -12.30 10.87
N SER A 463 -4.12 -12.53 11.13
CA SER A 463 -4.59 -12.83 12.50
C SER A 463 -3.85 -14.01 13.14
N CYS A 464 -3.44 -15.01 12.34
CA CYS A 464 -2.71 -16.16 12.83
C CYS A 464 -1.20 -16.03 12.72
N LEU A 465 -0.69 -15.42 11.64
CA LEU A 465 0.76 -15.45 11.34
C LEU A 465 1.52 -14.21 11.81
N LEU A 466 0.86 -13.05 11.95
CA LEU A 466 1.53 -11.84 12.43
C LEU A 466 2.10 -12.03 13.84
N PRO A 467 1.37 -12.61 14.82
CA PRO A 467 1.93 -12.88 16.15
C PRO A 467 3.16 -13.77 16.13
N VAL A 468 3.26 -14.71 15.17
CA VAL A 468 4.42 -15.58 14.99
C VAL A 468 5.64 -14.79 14.53
N ALA A 469 5.45 -13.83 13.63
CA ALA A 469 6.53 -13.00 13.09
C ALA A 469 6.95 -11.86 14.03
N THR A 470 6.04 -11.36 14.88
CA THR A 470 6.26 -10.11 15.63
C THR A 470 6.30 -10.27 17.15
N THR A 471 6.02 -11.47 17.69
CA THR A 471 6.02 -11.68 19.16
C THR A 471 6.80 -12.93 19.56
N ALA A 472 7.35 -12.93 20.77
CA ALA A 472 7.99 -14.11 21.35
C ALA A 472 7.01 -15.25 21.65
N SER A 473 5.73 -14.94 21.87
CA SER A 473 4.67 -15.87 22.28
C SER A 473 3.81 -16.41 21.13
N GLY A 474 4.06 -16.01 19.88
CA GLY A 474 3.30 -16.50 18.72
C GLY A 474 3.36 -18.02 18.60
N ALA A 475 2.20 -18.67 18.64
CA ALA A 475 2.04 -20.12 18.53
C ALA A 475 1.67 -20.52 17.10
N ALA A 476 2.04 -21.74 16.70
CA ALA A 476 1.56 -22.32 15.44
C ALA A 476 0.05 -22.58 15.52
N PRO A 477 -0.73 -22.27 14.47
CA PRO A 477 -2.10 -22.72 14.37
C PRO A 477 -2.15 -24.21 13.98
N ASP A 478 -3.32 -24.83 14.13
CA ASP A 478 -3.65 -26.07 13.45
C ASP A 478 -3.75 -25.81 11.94
N PHE A 479 -2.79 -26.32 11.17
CA PHE A 479 -2.68 -26.00 9.74
C PHE A 479 -3.87 -26.50 8.92
N HIS A 480 -4.52 -27.59 9.33
CA HIS A 480 -5.68 -28.12 8.63
C HIS A 480 -6.87 -27.17 8.80
N TYR A 481 -7.12 -26.76 10.04
CA TYR A 481 -8.17 -25.78 10.36
C TYR A 481 -7.91 -24.42 9.70
N PHE A 482 -6.68 -23.93 9.82
CA PHE A 482 -6.28 -22.65 9.28
C PHE A 482 -6.36 -22.64 7.75
N SER A 483 -5.92 -23.71 7.08
CA SER A 483 -6.06 -23.84 5.62
C SER A 483 -7.51 -23.79 5.17
N ASP A 484 -8.41 -24.47 5.89
CA ASP A 484 -9.84 -24.38 5.58
C ASP A 484 -10.40 -22.97 5.80
N ALA A 485 -9.97 -22.27 6.85
CA ALA A 485 -10.36 -20.88 7.08
C ALA A 485 -9.86 -19.94 5.96
N LEU A 486 -8.65 -20.14 5.44
CA LEU A 486 -8.13 -19.40 4.29
C LEU A 486 -8.91 -19.70 3.00
N ARG A 487 -9.24 -20.98 2.74
CA ARG A 487 -10.09 -21.40 1.61
C ARG A 487 -11.47 -20.77 1.70
N ASP A 488 -12.07 -20.76 2.88
CA ASP A 488 -13.37 -20.12 3.12
C ASP A 488 -13.27 -18.60 2.88
N ALA A 489 -12.24 -17.95 3.41
CA ALA A 489 -12.02 -16.51 3.25
C ALA A 489 -11.87 -16.10 1.78
N LEU A 490 -11.11 -16.86 0.98
CA LEU A 490 -10.95 -16.63 -0.46
C LEU A 490 -12.24 -16.83 -1.26
N ASN A 491 -13.24 -17.51 -0.67
CA ASN A 491 -14.57 -17.74 -1.23
C ASN A 491 -15.65 -16.88 -0.56
N GLY A 492 -15.26 -15.84 0.18
CA GLY A 492 -16.19 -14.88 0.78
C GLY A 492 -16.92 -15.39 2.02
N ARG A 493 -16.47 -16.50 2.62
CA ARG A 493 -16.98 -17.03 3.88
C ARG A 493 -16.00 -16.69 5.00
N ARG A 494 -16.50 -16.12 6.10
CA ARG A 494 -15.73 -15.95 7.32
C ARG A 494 -16.26 -16.91 8.37
N ARG A 495 -15.38 -17.74 8.93
CA ARG A 495 -15.74 -18.62 10.05
C ARG A 495 -16.00 -17.78 11.30
N SER A 496 -16.93 -18.22 12.14
CA SER A 496 -17.34 -17.53 13.36
C SER A 496 -16.44 -17.81 14.56
N ASP A 497 -15.69 -18.90 14.51
CA ASP A 497 -14.71 -19.31 15.49
C ASP A 497 -13.30 -18.82 15.13
N ASP A 498 -12.36 -19.01 16.06
CA ASP A 498 -11.00 -18.51 15.93
C ASP A 498 -10.25 -19.29 14.85
N ALA A 499 -9.84 -18.62 13.76
CA ALA A 499 -9.08 -19.24 12.68
C ALA A 499 -7.73 -19.82 13.14
N CYS A 500 -7.24 -19.41 14.31
CA CYS A 500 -5.91 -19.71 14.82
C CYS A 500 -5.92 -20.77 15.94
N HIS A 501 -6.89 -21.70 15.91
CA HIS A 501 -6.96 -22.81 16.86
C HIS A 501 -5.59 -23.47 17.07
N PRO A 502 -5.16 -23.71 18.32
CA PRO A 502 -3.92 -24.45 18.56
C PRO A 502 -4.08 -25.92 18.12
N PRO A 503 -3.00 -26.60 17.70
CA PRO A 503 -3.02 -28.01 17.37
C PRO A 503 -3.58 -28.86 18.54
N ALA A 504 -4.33 -29.92 18.21
CA ALA A 504 -5.10 -30.73 19.16
C ALA A 504 -4.31 -31.41 20.32
N GLN A 505 -3.00 -31.19 20.46
CA GLN A 505 -2.17 -31.75 21.53
C GLN A 505 -1.79 -30.76 22.65
N ALA A 506 -2.19 -29.49 22.57
CA ALA A 506 -1.92 -28.52 23.64
C ALA A 506 -2.91 -28.61 24.83
N ALA A 507 -4.07 -29.25 24.67
CA ALA A 507 -5.11 -29.34 25.71
C ALA A 507 -4.89 -30.46 26.77
N LEU A 508 -3.87 -31.32 26.62
CA LEU A 508 -3.66 -32.50 27.48
C LEU A 508 -2.64 -32.29 28.62
N LYS A 509 -2.08 -31.07 28.79
CA LYS A 509 -1.10 -30.79 29.85
C LYS A 509 -1.60 -29.93 31.01
N SER A 510 -2.86 -29.49 31.01
CA SER A 510 -3.42 -28.75 32.15
C SER A 510 -4.11 -29.61 33.22
N ASP A 511 -4.36 -30.90 32.98
CA ASP A 511 -5.11 -31.78 33.90
C ASP A 511 -4.25 -32.79 34.69
N ILE A 512 -2.92 -32.60 34.75
CA ILE A 512 -2.05 -33.40 35.63
C ILE A 512 -1.34 -32.49 36.64
N ARG A 513 -2.13 -31.76 37.42
CA ARG A 513 -1.81 -31.34 38.81
C ARG A 513 -3.13 -31.24 39.59
N GLY A 514 -3.73 -32.40 39.83
CA GLY A 514 -4.72 -32.61 40.89
C GLY A 514 -4.04 -33.28 42.07
#